data_AF-A0A848TRP2-F1
#
_entry.id   AF-A0A848TRP2-F1
#
_cell.length_a   1.000
_cell.length_b   1.000
_cell.length_c   1.000
_cell.angle_alpha   90.00
_cell.angle_beta   90.00
_cell.angle_gamma   90.00
#
_symmetry.space_group_name_H-M   'P 1'
#
loop_
_entity.id
_entity.type
_entity.pdbx_description
1 polymer ?
#
loop_
_entity_poly.entity_id
_entity_poly.type
_entity_poly.pdbx_seq_one_letter_code
_entity_poly.pdbx_strand_id
1 'polypeptide(L)'
;MIRTPYLLFLGDAHDQLAAKVAQGIQDWRPENVVGQFRMDGCKADVGAVDLSLEDAWDKGARTLVIGVANRGGVISEAWIAVLQRALEIGYDLASGLHNLLRDEPILNAVAAREGRDLHDVRVPNVNYPIANGQKRSGKRCLAVGTDCSVGKMYTGLAMDRAMRSRGLKSTFRPTGQTGILITGTGIPLDAVV
;
A
#
# COMPACT_ATOMS: atom_id res chain seq x y z
N MET A 1 -8.31 -8.32 -5.29
CA MET A 1 -8.22 -6.84 -5.24
C MET A 1 -8.18 -6.47 -3.78
N ILE A 2 -7.30 -5.55 -3.36
CA ILE A 2 -7.18 -5.15 -1.96
C ILE A 2 -8.49 -4.51 -1.51
N ARG A 3 -9.06 -4.95 -0.39
CA ARG A 3 -10.40 -4.54 0.06
C ARG A 3 -10.34 -3.20 0.77
N THR A 4 -11.04 -2.20 0.26
CA THR A 4 -11.26 -0.92 0.96
C THR A 4 -12.50 -1.02 1.85
N PRO A 5 -12.64 -0.16 2.87
CA PRO A 5 -11.70 0.84 3.40
C PRO A 5 -10.49 0.26 4.17
N TYR A 6 -9.51 1.11 4.47
CA TYR A 6 -8.23 0.76 5.07
C TYR A 6 -8.06 1.35 6.48
N LEU A 7 -7.36 0.61 7.33
CA LEU A 7 -6.65 1.16 8.49
C LEU A 7 -5.16 1.26 8.13
N LEU A 8 -4.54 2.43 8.30
CA LEU A 8 -3.13 2.65 7.99
C LEU A 8 -2.26 2.30 9.20
N PHE A 9 -1.53 1.19 9.14
CA PHE A 9 -0.60 0.78 10.18
C PHE A 9 0.74 1.50 10.02
N LEU A 10 1.10 2.33 10.99
CA LEU A 10 2.35 3.08 11.03
C LEU A 10 3.41 2.43 11.94
N GLY A 11 3.07 1.34 12.62
CA GLY A 11 3.97 0.67 13.57
C GLY A 11 4.63 1.67 14.52
N ASP A 12 5.93 1.52 14.71
CA ASP A 12 6.85 2.35 15.50
C ASP A 12 7.74 3.24 14.61
N ALA A 13 7.20 3.79 13.52
CA ALA A 13 7.96 4.58 12.55
C ALA A 13 8.85 5.67 13.19
N HIS A 14 10.16 5.60 12.93
CA HIS A 14 11.15 6.51 13.51
C HIS A 14 11.06 7.97 13.04
N ASP A 15 10.45 8.23 11.88
CA ASP A 15 10.25 9.55 11.31
C ASP A 15 9.10 9.55 10.28
N GLN A 16 8.73 10.74 9.81
CA GLN A 16 7.67 10.91 8.80
C GLN A 16 8.04 10.26 7.45
N LEU A 17 9.33 10.21 7.10
CA LEU A 17 9.77 9.67 5.81
C LEU A 17 9.49 8.17 5.72
N ALA A 18 9.60 7.45 6.83
CA ALA A 18 9.23 6.04 6.91
C ALA A 18 7.76 5.81 6.55
N ALA A 19 6.85 6.73 6.89
CA ALA A 19 5.41 6.63 6.63
C ALA A 19 4.97 7.12 5.24
N LYS A 20 5.90 7.31 4.30
CA LYS A 20 5.58 7.81 2.94
C LYS A 20 4.50 7.00 2.20
N VAL A 21 4.35 5.71 2.52
CA VAL A 21 3.33 4.86 1.90
C VAL A 21 1.95 5.22 2.43
N ALA A 22 1.78 5.26 3.75
CA ALA A 22 0.56 5.74 4.41
C ALA A 22 0.21 7.16 3.96
N GLN A 23 1.19 8.07 3.97
CA GLN A 23 0.98 9.45 3.53
C GLN A 23 0.48 9.51 2.08
N GLY A 24 1.07 8.71 1.19
CA GLY A 24 0.61 8.63 -0.20
C GLY A 24 -0.84 8.15 -0.34
N ILE A 25 -1.27 7.21 0.49
CA ILE A 25 -2.68 6.76 0.50
C ILE A 25 -3.57 7.88 1.03
N GLN A 26 -3.20 8.52 2.13
CA GLN A 26 -3.95 9.62 2.73
C GLN A 26 -4.09 10.82 1.78
N ASP A 27 -3.04 11.19 1.06
CA ASP A 27 -3.05 12.33 0.14
C ASP A 27 -3.95 12.08 -1.09
N TRP A 28 -3.96 10.84 -1.59
CA TRP A 28 -4.53 10.53 -2.90
C TRP A 28 -5.84 9.73 -2.85
N ARG A 29 -6.11 9.04 -1.75
CA ARG A 29 -7.34 8.26 -1.49
C ARG A 29 -7.79 8.40 -0.03
N PRO A 30 -7.94 9.63 0.51
CA PRO A 30 -8.43 9.81 1.87
C PRO A 30 -9.81 9.16 2.10
N GLU A 31 -10.63 9.05 1.06
CA GLU A 31 -11.94 8.37 1.11
C GLU A 31 -11.85 6.88 1.42
N ASN A 32 -10.67 6.26 1.19
CA ASN A 32 -10.42 4.87 1.53
C ASN A 32 -9.82 4.70 2.93
N VAL A 33 -9.52 5.78 3.66
CA VAL A 33 -8.84 5.72 4.96
C VAL A 33 -9.85 5.93 6.09
N VAL A 34 -9.97 4.93 6.96
CA VAL A 34 -10.81 5.01 8.16
C VAL A 34 -10.05 5.68 9.31
N GLY A 35 -8.75 5.44 9.40
CA GLY A 35 -7.87 5.98 10.43
C GLY A 35 -6.44 5.50 10.28
N GLN A 36 -5.63 5.79 11.28
CA GLN A 36 -4.27 5.28 11.44
C GLN A 36 -4.13 4.51 12.75
N PHE A 37 -3.20 3.56 12.78
CA PHE A 37 -2.79 2.84 13.99
C PHE A 37 -1.30 3.07 14.20
N ARG A 38 -0.93 3.55 15.39
CA ARG A 38 0.44 3.86 15.79
C ARG A 38 0.80 3.04 17.02
N MET A 39 1.96 2.40 17.00
CA MET A 39 2.51 1.73 18.17
C MET A 39 3.29 2.73 19.04
N ASP A 40 3.60 2.31 20.27
CA ASP A 40 4.42 3.10 21.17
C ASP A 40 5.74 3.53 20.51
N GLY A 41 6.08 4.81 20.67
CA GLY A 41 7.30 5.38 20.09
C GLY A 41 7.22 5.77 18.61
N CYS A 42 6.07 5.58 17.94
CA CYS A 42 5.85 6.08 16.59
C CYS A 42 5.97 7.62 16.53
N LYS A 43 6.81 8.11 15.62
CA LYS A 43 7.05 9.54 15.38
C LYS A 43 6.45 10.05 14.08
N ALA A 44 5.73 9.19 13.36
CA ALA A 44 5.01 9.56 12.15
C ALA A 44 3.53 9.86 12.46
N ASP A 45 2.96 10.74 11.66
CA ASP A 45 1.54 11.07 11.70
C ASP A 45 1.09 11.44 10.29
N VAL A 46 0.06 10.78 9.75
CA VAL A 46 -0.48 11.12 8.43
C VAL A 46 -1.71 12.02 8.54
N GLY A 47 -2.10 12.43 9.75
CA GLY A 47 -3.25 13.31 10.00
C GLY A 47 -4.59 12.59 9.94
N ALA A 48 -4.60 11.25 9.94
CA ALA A 48 -5.81 10.46 10.10
C ALA A 48 -6.09 10.25 11.60
N VAL A 49 -7.35 9.97 11.96
CA VAL A 49 -7.72 9.70 13.36
C VAL A 49 -7.03 8.42 13.85
N ASP A 50 -6.44 8.46 15.06
CA ASP A 50 -5.90 7.26 15.70
C ASP A 50 -7.04 6.33 16.12
N LEU A 51 -6.95 5.06 15.75
CA LEU A 51 -7.94 4.04 16.11
C LEU A 51 -7.25 2.76 16.55
N SER A 52 -7.89 2.03 17.46
CA SER A 52 -7.57 0.62 17.70
C SER A 52 -7.97 -0.23 16.48
N LEU A 53 -7.52 -1.49 16.45
CA LEU A 53 -7.94 -2.43 15.40
C LEU A 53 -9.46 -2.67 15.47
N GLU A 54 -9.99 -2.83 16.67
CA GLU A 54 -11.42 -3.05 16.91
C GLU A 54 -12.26 -1.84 16.48
N ASP A 55 -11.89 -0.63 16.91
CA ASP A 55 -12.63 0.59 16.55
C ASP A 55 -12.62 0.84 15.04
N ALA A 56 -11.49 0.58 14.38
CA ALA A 56 -11.38 0.74 12.94
C ALA A 56 -12.20 -0.30 12.17
N TRP A 57 -12.27 -1.54 12.67
CA TRP A 57 -13.06 -2.61 12.07
C TRP A 57 -14.55 -2.30 12.13
N ASP A 58 -15.00 -1.84 13.29
CA ASP A 58 -16.39 -1.40 13.54
C ASP A 58 -16.76 -0.18 12.70
N LYS A 59 -15.78 0.71 12.44
CA LYS A 59 -15.91 1.82 11.49
C LYS A 59 -15.79 1.42 10.02
N GLY A 60 -15.63 0.12 9.73
CA GLY A 60 -15.74 -0.44 8.39
C GLY A 60 -14.41 -0.74 7.69
N ALA A 61 -13.25 -0.57 8.34
CA ALA A 61 -11.98 -0.96 7.75
C ALA A 61 -11.95 -2.47 7.45
N ARG A 62 -11.37 -2.87 6.32
CA ARG A 62 -11.29 -4.27 5.86
C ARG A 62 -9.88 -4.76 5.57
N THR A 63 -8.97 -3.84 5.27
CA THR A 63 -7.55 -4.16 5.13
C THR A 63 -6.72 -3.31 6.06
N LEU A 64 -5.79 -3.94 6.78
CA LEU A 64 -4.72 -3.26 7.50
C LEU A 64 -3.55 -3.10 6.52
N VAL A 65 -3.27 -1.84 6.13
CA VAL A 65 -2.19 -1.54 5.19
C VAL A 65 -0.94 -1.18 5.99
N ILE A 66 0.15 -1.93 5.78
CA ILE A 66 1.46 -1.62 6.34
C ILE A 66 1.99 -0.39 5.58
N GLY A 67 1.75 0.78 6.16
CA GLY A 67 1.95 2.08 5.54
C GLY A 67 3.35 2.66 5.75
N VAL A 68 4.29 1.82 6.18
CA VAL A 68 5.64 2.21 6.57
C VAL A 68 6.69 1.38 5.87
N ALA A 69 7.82 2.01 5.57
CA ALA A 69 9.03 1.37 5.12
C ALA A 69 10.08 1.50 6.23
N ASN A 70 10.44 0.39 6.86
CA ASN A 70 11.46 0.38 7.90
C ASN A 70 12.86 0.09 7.33
N ARG A 71 13.88 0.56 8.06
CA ARG A 71 15.27 0.27 7.70
C ARG A 71 15.54 -1.22 7.96
N GLY A 72 15.95 -1.95 6.91
CA GLY A 72 16.24 -3.39 6.98
C GLY A 72 15.08 -4.31 6.63
N GLY A 73 13.86 -3.81 6.42
CA GLY A 73 12.74 -4.60 5.92
C GLY A 73 12.15 -5.63 6.91
N VAL A 74 12.56 -5.61 8.18
CA VAL A 74 12.22 -6.66 9.16
C VAL A 74 10.82 -6.45 9.75
N ILE A 75 9.99 -7.49 9.79
CA ILE A 75 8.74 -7.45 10.57
C ILE A 75 9.11 -7.88 11.99
N SER A 76 9.06 -6.95 12.95
CA SER A 76 9.44 -7.25 14.35
C SER A 76 8.40 -8.14 15.03
N GLU A 77 8.78 -8.84 16.10
CA GLU A 77 7.85 -9.66 16.88
C GLU A 77 6.65 -8.84 17.41
N ALA A 78 6.90 -7.59 17.80
CA ALA A 78 5.86 -6.68 18.25
C ALA A 78 4.86 -6.36 17.11
N TRP A 79 5.34 -6.21 15.88
CA TRP A 79 4.45 -6.05 14.72
C TRP A 79 3.71 -7.34 14.41
N ILE A 80 4.37 -8.50 14.45
CA ILE A 80 3.75 -9.81 14.20
C ILE A 80 2.55 -10.01 15.14
N ALA A 81 2.68 -9.67 16.43
CA ALA A 81 1.57 -9.76 17.38
C ALA A 81 0.36 -8.90 16.96
N VAL A 82 0.59 -7.66 16.52
CA VAL A 82 -0.48 -6.75 16.06
C VAL A 82 -1.10 -7.26 14.75
N LEU A 83 -0.28 -7.70 13.80
CA LEU A 83 -0.72 -8.21 12.50
C LEU A 83 -1.50 -9.52 12.63
N GLN A 84 -1.07 -10.42 13.52
CA GLN A 84 -1.83 -11.61 13.89
C GLN A 84 -3.19 -11.23 14.46
N ARG A 85 -3.23 -10.29 15.42
CA ARG A 85 -4.50 -9.83 16.00
C ARG A 85 -5.44 -9.25 14.95
N ALA A 86 -4.90 -8.49 13.99
CA ALA A 86 -5.70 -7.96 12.88
C ALA A 86 -6.31 -9.08 12.01
N LEU A 87 -5.54 -10.12 11.68
CA LEU A 87 -6.07 -11.27 10.95
C LEU A 87 -7.21 -11.96 11.72
N GLU A 88 -7.04 -12.15 13.03
CA GLU A 88 -8.05 -12.76 13.92
C GLU A 88 -9.33 -11.92 14.06
N ILE A 89 -9.23 -10.59 13.96
CA ILE A 89 -10.40 -9.70 13.91
C ILE A 89 -11.15 -9.82 12.57
N GLY A 90 -10.42 -10.16 11.49
CA GLY A 90 -10.99 -10.37 10.16
C GLY A 90 -10.38 -9.50 9.06
N TYR A 91 -9.33 -8.74 9.35
CA TYR A 91 -8.62 -7.94 8.35
C TYR A 91 -7.89 -8.81 7.32
N ASP A 92 -7.89 -8.35 6.07
CA ASP A 92 -6.80 -8.71 5.14
C ASP A 92 -5.58 -7.83 5.45
N LEU A 93 -4.37 -8.29 5.11
CA LEU A 93 -3.15 -7.50 5.27
C LEU A 93 -2.60 -7.08 3.91
N ALA A 94 -2.07 -5.86 3.79
CA ALA A 94 -1.40 -5.43 2.57
C ALA A 94 -0.06 -4.75 2.85
N SER A 95 0.99 -5.23 2.19
CA SER A 95 2.38 -4.81 2.43
C SER A 95 3.14 -4.57 1.14
N GLY A 96 3.95 -3.51 1.15
CA GLY A 96 5.02 -3.27 0.18
C GLY A 96 6.42 -3.51 0.77
N LEU A 97 6.56 -4.26 1.85
CA LEU A 97 7.87 -4.57 2.44
C LEU A 97 8.63 -5.60 1.60
N HIS A 98 9.95 -5.59 1.72
CA HIS A 98 10.81 -6.61 1.10
C HIS A 98 10.63 -7.99 1.75
N ASN A 99 10.50 -8.03 3.07
CA ASN A 99 10.11 -9.26 3.76
C ASN A 99 8.61 -9.44 3.55
N LEU A 100 8.27 -10.53 2.87
CA LEU A 100 6.90 -10.81 2.48
C LEU A 100 6.10 -11.29 3.68
N LEU A 101 4.84 -10.87 3.76
CA LEU A 101 3.92 -11.30 4.82
C LEU A 101 3.72 -12.82 4.79
N ARG A 102 3.59 -13.40 3.60
CA ARG A 102 3.38 -14.84 3.40
C ARG A 102 4.57 -15.71 3.80
N ASP A 103 5.76 -15.13 3.89
CA ASP A 103 6.98 -15.84 4.28
C ASP A 103 7.15 -15.84 5.80
N GLU A 104 6.35 -15.05 6.53
CA GLU A 104 6.29 -15.09 8.00
C GLU A 104 5.37 -16.26 8.43
N PRO A 105 5.89 -17.30 9.12
CA PRO A 105 5.13 -18.51 9.38
C PRO A 105 3.87 -18.32 10.23
N ILE A 106 3.90 -17.43 11.22
CA ILE A 106 2.77 -17.15 12.12
C ILE A 106 1.66 -16.45 11.32
N LEU A 107 2.00 -15.41 10.56
CA LEU A 107 1.03 -14.65 9.76
C LEU A 107 0.40 -15.53 8.69
N ASN A 108 1.20 -16.34 8.00
CA ASN A 108 0.69 -17.25 6.96
C ASN A 108 -0.25 -18.32 7.55
N ALA A 109 0.10 -18.91 8.69
CA ALA A 109 -0.73 -19.90 9.35
C ALA A 109 -2.07 -19.30 9.85
N VAL A 110 -2.03 -18.12 10.45
CA VAL A 110 -3.23 -17.43 10.94
C VAL A 110 -4.11 -16.98 9.77
N ALA A 111 -3.52 -16.41 8.71
CA ALA A 111 -4.27 -16.01 7.53
C ALA A 111 -4.99 -17.20 6.87
N ALA A 112 -4.34 -18.36 6.76
CA ALA A 112 -4.96 -19.58 6.27
C ALA A 112 -6.10 -20.07 7.18
N ARG A 113 -5.91 -20.02 8.50
CA ARG A 113 -6.92 -20.43 9.49
C ARG A 113 -8.16 -19.55 9.46
N GLU A 114 -7.97 -18.23 9.38
CA GLU A 114 -9.05 -17.22 9.39
C GLU A 114 -9.60 -16.93 7.97
N GLY A 115 -9.06 -17.58 6.93
CA GLY A 115 -9.43 -17.36 5.54
C GLY A 115 -9.26 -15.91 5.09
N ARG A 116 -8.11 -15.30 5.43
CA ARG A 116 -7.72 -13.91 5.10
C ARG A 116 -6.66 -13.87 4.02
N ASP A 117 -6.63 -12.77 3.28
CA ASP A 117 -5.64 -12.55 2.23
C ASP A 117 -4.41 -11.78 2.75
N LEU A 118 -3.22 -12.25 2.36
CA LEU A 118 -1.95 -11.53 2.52
C LEU A 118 -1.54 -10.93 1.17
N HIS A 119 -1.67 -9.61 1.04
CA HIS A 119 -1.36 -8.89 -0.19
C HIS A 119 0.07 -8.35 -0.19
N ASP A 120 1.00 -9.17 -0.67
CA ASP A 120 2.39 -8.77 -0.93
C ASP A 120 2.52 -8.07 -2.30
N VAL A 121 2.37 -6.74 -2.32
CA VAL A 121 2.30 -5.98 -3.59
C VAL A 121 3.62 -5.89 -4.36
N ARG A 122 4.71 -6.44 -3.81
CA ARG A 122 6.00 -6.58 -4.48
C ARG A 122 6.08 -7.84 -5.35
N VAL A 123 5.17 -8.80 -5.18
CA VAL A 123 5.22 -10.06 -5.94
C VAL A 123 4.47 -9.90 -7.27
N PRO A 124 5.11 -10.14 -8.42
CA PRO A 124 4.41 -10.23 -9.70
C PRO A 124 3.40 -11.39 -9.70
N ASN A 125 2.16 -11.12 -10.07
CA ASN A 125 1.08 -12.14 -10.06
C ASN A 125 0.89 -12.85 -11.40
N VAL A 126 1.63 -12.46 -12.44
CA VAL A 126 1.52 -13.03 -13.79
C VAL A 126 2.88 -13.09 -14.46
N ASN A 127 3.05 -14.06 -15.36
CA ASN A 127 4.18 -14.08 -16.28
C ASN A 127 3.98 -12.98 -17.33
N TYR A 128 4.92 -12.05 -17.41
CA TYR A 128 4.90 -11.02 -18.43
C TYR A 128 5.61 -11.52 -19.70
N PRO A 129 4.98 -11.43 -20.88
CA PRO A 129 5.65 -11.73 -22.13
C PRO A 129 6.75 -10.70 -22.40
N ILE A 130 7.78 -11.10 -23.15
CA ILE A 130 8.81 -10.18 -23.65
C ILE A 130 8.14 -9.10 -24.50
N ALA A 131 8.47 -7.84 -24.22
CA ALA A 131 7.90 -6.70 -24.94
C ALA A 131 8.27 -6.73 -26.43
N ASN A 132 7.28 -6.54 -27.31
CA ASN A 132 7.43 -6.58 -28.76
C ASN A 132 7.15 -5.24 -29.47
N GLY A 133 6.96 -4.16 -28.70
CA GLY A 133 6.69 -2.83 -29.25
C GLY A 133 5.31 -2.66 -29.90
N GLN A 134 4.34 -3.55 -29.63
CA GLN A 134 2.98 -3.47 -30.17
C GLN A 134 2.40 -2.06 -29.98
N LYS A 135 1.92 -1.47 -31.08
CA LYS A 135 1.28 -0.16 -31.05
C LYS A 135 -0.04 -0.24 -30.29
N ARG A 136 -0.29 0.75 -29.45
CA ARG A 136 -1.58 0.95 -28.77
C ARG A 136 -2.25 2.23 -29.23
N SER A 137 -3.57 2.28 -29.08
CA SER A 137 -4.34 3.51 -29.23
C SER A 137 -4.14 4.44 -28.02
N GLY A 138 -4.49 5.71 -28.21
CA GLY A 138 -4.40 6.74 -27.17
C GLY A 138 -2.98 7.25 -26.91
N LYS A 139 -2.85 8.18 -25.95
CA LYS A 139 -1.57 8.76 -25.54
C LYS A 139 -0.97 7.98 -24.37
N ARG A 140 0.34 8.11 -24.20
CA ARG A 140 1.13 7.61 -23.05
C ARG A 140 1.95 8.78 -22.53
N CYS A 141 1.83 9.06 -21.24
CA CYS A 141 2.64 10.06 -20.56
C CYS A 141 3.45 9.33 -19.49
N LEU A 142 4.78 9.43 -19.58
CA LEU A 142 5.69 8.89 -18.59
C LEU A 142 6.31 10.06 -17.84
N ALA A 143 6.06 10.13 -16.53
CA ALA A 143 6.73 11.09 -15.67
C ALA A 143 8.18 10.62 -15.45
N VAL A 144 9.13 11.39 -15.97
CA VAL A 144 10.58 11.22 -15.72
C VAL A 144 11.05 12.30 -14.74
N GLY A 145 12.16 12.06 -14.05
CA GLY A 145 12.71 12.98 -13.07
C GLY A 145 14.20 12.81 -12.94
N THR A 146 14.87 13.85 -12.43
CA THR A 146 16.34 13.90 -12.30
C THR A 146 16.89 12.97 -11.22
N ASP A 147 16.05 12.49 -10.31
CA ASP A 147 16.44 11.58 -9.23
C ASP A 147 15.25 10.70 -8.77
N CYS A 148 15.47 9.82 -7.79
CA CYS A 148 14.47 9.07 -7.04
C CYS A 148 13.72 9.97 -6.04
N SER A 149 12.50 9.58 -5.65
CA SER A 149 11.69 10.30 -4.65
C SER A 149 11.37 11.80 -4.93
N VAL A 150 11.61 12.31 -6.15
CA VAL A 150 11.31 13.71 -6.56
C VAL A 150 9.86 13.96 -7.04
N GLY A 151 8.90 13.14 -6.61
CA GLY A 151 7.47 13.39 -6.91
C GLY A 151 6.93 12.86 -8.25
N LYS A 152 7.68 12.03 -8.99
CA LYS A 152 7.24 11.45 -10.29
C LYS A 152 5.84 10.80 -10.22
N MET A 153 5.57 10.03 -9.16
CA MET A 153 4.27 9.40 -8.93
C MET A 153 3.17 10.44 -8.69
N TYR A 154 3.44 11.45 -7.86
CA TYR A 154 2.47 12.50 -7.52
C TYR A 154 2.13 13.33 -8.76
N THR A 155 3.10 13.63 -9.63
CA THR A 155 2.84 14.28 -10.91
C THR A 155 1.88 13.46 -11.77
N GLY A 156 2.10 12.15 -11.90
CA GLY A 156 1.21 11.27 -12.66
C GLY A 156 -0.21 11.20 -12.08
N LEU A 157 -0.35 11.12 -10.77
CA LEU A 157 -1.64 11.13 -10.07
C LEU A 157 -2.36 12.48 -10.21
N ALA A 158 -1.64 13.60 -10.09
CA ALA A 158 -2.18 14.94 -10.28
C ALA A 158 -2.72 15.14 -11.69
N MET A 159 -1.95 14.71 -12.70
CA MET A 159 -2.37 14.74 -14.09
C MET A 159 -3.63 13.89 -14.31
N ASP A 160 -3.68 12.67 -13.79
CA ASP A 160 -4.86 11.80 -13.91
C ASP A 160 -6.10 12.44 -13.28
N ARG A 161 -5.98 12.97 -12.06
CA ARG A 161 -7.08 13.68 -11.37
C ARG A 161 -7.58 14.88 -12.18
N ALA A 162 -6.67 15.71 -12.69
CA ALA A 162 -7.01 16.89 -13.48
C ALA A 162 -7.63 16.55 -14.85
N MET A 163 -7.18 15.48 -15.49
CA MET A 163 -7.77 15.01 -16.75
C MET A 163 -9.18 14.47 -16.53
N ARG A 164 -9.38 13.67 -15.47
CA ARG A 164 -10.70 13.14 -15.11
C ARG A 164 -11.68 14.24 -14.71
N SER A 165 -11.25 15.26 -13.96
CA SER A 165 -12.11 16.40 -13.61
C SER A 165 -12.54 17.23 -14.81
N ARG A 166 -11.83 17.13 -15.94
CA ARG A 166 -12.18 17.72 -17.24
C ARG A 166 -13.01 16.78 -18.13
N GLY A 167 -13.46 15.64 -17.63
CA GLY A 167 -14.24 14.65 -18.39
C GLY A 167 -13.42 13.84 -19.40
N LEU A 168 -12.08 13.87 -19.33
CA LEU A 168 -11.23 13.09 -20.23
C LEU A 168 -11.10 11.63 -19.75
N LYS A 169 -10.98 10.71 -20.71
CA LYS A 169 -10.69 9.30 -20.44
C LYS A 169 -9.21 9.16 -20.04
N SER A 170 -8.94 9.04 -18.74
CA SER A 170 -7.60 8.85 -18.19
C SER A 170 -7.55 7.72 -17.17
N THR A 171 -6.40 7.05 -17.13
CA THR A 171 -6.06 6.03 -16.13
C THR A 171 -4.60 6.20 -15.70
N PHE A 172 -4.35 6.24 -14.40
CA PHE A 172 -3.01 6.13 -13.85
C PHE A 172 -2.55 4.66 -13.83
N ARG A 173 -1.28 4.40 -14.17
CA ARG A 173 -0.67 3.06 -14.21
C ARG A 173 0.53 3.02 -13.27
N PRO A 174 0.37 2.55 -12.02
CA PRO A 174 1.46 2.52 -11.06
C PRO A 174 2.49 1.44 -11.41
N THR A 175 3.76 1.81 -11.24
CA THR A 175 4.93 0.96 -11.52
C THR A 175 5.69 0.57 -10.26
N GLY A 176 5.16 0.88 -9.07
CA GLY A 176 5.81 0.60 -7.79
C GLY A 176 4.79 0.48 -6.65
N GLN A 177 5.24 -0.12 -5.54
CA GLN A 177 4.39 -0.55 -4.43
C GLN A 177 3.45 0.52 -3.88
N THR A 178 3.92 1.76 -3.66
CA THR A 178 3.09 2.83 -3.12
C THR A 178 1.93 3.16 -4.06
N GLY A 179 2.20 3.23 -5.36
CA GLY A 179 1.15 3.47 -6.35
C GLY A 179 0.15 2.32 -6.44
N ILE A 180 0.61 1.07 -6.24
CA ILE A 180 -0.25 -0.11 -6.20
C ILE A 180 -1.17 -0.05 -4.98
N LEU A 181 -0.65 0.27 -3.80
CA LEU A 181 -1.45 0.40 -2.57
C LEU A 181 -2.45 1.57 -2.65
N ILE A 182 -2.06 2.68 -3.30
CA ILE A 182 -2.97 3.82 -3.56
C ILE A 182 -4.12 3.42 -4.50
N THR A 183 -3.86 2.61 -5.53
CA THR A 183 -4.86 2.37 -6.59
C THR A 183 -5.52 0.98 -6.55
N GLY A 184 -5.02 0.07 -5.72
CA GLY A 184 -5.44 -1.32 -5.61
C GLY A 184 -4.97 -2.23 -6.75
N THR A 185 -4.26 -1.72 -7.76
CA THR A 185 -3.78 -2.50 -8.93
C THR A 185 -2.46 -1.96 -9.47
N GLY A 186 -1.70 -2.78 -10.21
CA GLY A 186 -0.49 -2.32 -10.89
C GLY A 186 0.60 -3.37 -11.00
N ILE A 187 1.81 -2.92 -11.30
CA ILE A 187 2.98 -3.80 -11.51
C ILE A 187 4.16 -3.25 -10.70
N PRO A 188 4.75 -4.00 -9.76
CA PRO A 188 5.95 -3.59 -9.03
C PRO A 188 7.17 -3.81 -9.93
N LEU A 189 7.47 -2.84 -10.80
CA LEU A 189 8.45 -3.02 -11.88
C LEU A 189 9.86 -3.33 -11.37
N ASP A 190 10.20 -2.85 -10.17
CA ASP A 190 11.49 -3.12 -9.50
C ASP A 190 11.65 -4.58 -9.04
N ALA A 191 10.57 -5.35 -9.01
CA ALA A 191 10.53 -6.74 -8.58
C ALA A 191 10.18 -7.73 -9.70
N VAL A 192 10.07 -7.25 -10.95
CA VAL A 192 9.92 -8.12 -12.12
C VAL A 192 11.31 -8.54 -12.61
N VAL A 193 11.55 -9.86 -12.67
CA VAL A 193 12.80 -10.48 -13.16
C VAL A 193 12.54 -11.16 -14.50
#